data_AF-A0A2V7XNU1-F1
#
_entry.id   AF-A0A2V7XNU1-F1
#
_cell.length_a   1.000
_cell.length_b   1.000
_cell.length_c   1.000
_cell.angle_alpha   90.00
_cell.angle_beta   90.00
_cell.angle_gamma   90.00
#
_symmetry.space_group_name_H-M   'P 1'
#
loop_
_entity.id
_entity.type
_entity.pdbx_description
1 polymer ?
#
loop_
_entity_poly.entity_id
_entity_poly.type
_entity_poly.pdbx_seq_one_letter_code
_entity_poly.pdbx_strand_id
1 'polypeptide(L)'
;MTDTLCPDCGSPRPDLAKVCPACGAPPEPEHRSGEPAGPVRGTDLEPYITLRYIARLFKVLAVLTLVMLVGEVVTGLLIDSTAALVTLIGEGAGLLVRAGLLWAGGDLTLLIIDAGHDLRVVRILLGRINTQLHANSASAAGVSRPEPPRPV
;
A
#
# COMPACT_ATOMS: atom_id res chain seq x y z
N MET A 1 -42.01 14.05 -7.29
CA MET A 1 -41.44 14.06 -8.66
C MET A 1 -40.66 15.35 -8.77
N THR A 2 -39.33 15.28 -8.67
CA THR A 2 -38.46 16.45 -8.87
C THR A 2 -38.20 16.57 -10.37
N ASP A 3 -38.89 17.48 -11.02
CA ASP A 3 -38.59 17.86 -12.41
C ASP A 3 -37.24 18.59 -12.42
N THR A 4 -36.17 17.86 -12.69
CA THR A 4 -34.84 18.43 -12.90
C THR A 4 -34.75 19.03 -14.30
N LEU A 5 -34.36 20.31 -14.41
CA LEU A 5 -34.11 20.93 -15.70
C LEU A 5 -32.71 20.53 -16.20
N CYS A 6 -32.56 20.31 -17.50
CA CYS A 6 -31.26 20.06 -18.10
C CYS A 6 -30.38 21.32 -18.05
N PRO A 7 -29.12 21.25 -17.55
CA PRO A 7 -28.26 22.42 -17.39
C PRO A 7 -27.83 23.06 -18.72
N ASP A 8 -27.77 22.28 -19.81
CA ASP A 8 -27.34 22.78 -21.12
C ASP A 8 -28.46 23.48 -21.91
N CYS A 9 -29.72 23.08 -21.74
CA CYS A 9 -30.82 23.57 -22.58
C CYS A 9 -32.08 24.01 -21.81
N GLY A 10 -32.13 23.82 -20.49
CA GLY A 10 -33.27 24.22 -19.66
C GLY A 10 -34.55 23.41 -19.89
N SER A 11 -34.52 22.33 -20.68
CA SER A 11 -35.72 21.48 -20.88
C SER A 11 -36.03 20.63 -19.62
N PRO A 12 -37.32 20.44 -19.28
CA PRO A 12 -37.72 19.61 -18.15
C PRO A 12 -37.35 18.15 -18.43
N ARG A 13 -36.56 17.56 -17.53
CA ARG A 13 -35.98 16.24 -17.72
C ARG A 13 -36.19 15.35 -16.48
N PRO A 14 -37.01 14.30 -16.58
CA PRO A 14 -37.31 13.44 -15.44
C PRO A 14 -36.19 12.44 -15.11
N ASP A 15 -35.25 12.19 -16.02
CA ASP A 15 -34.22 11.14 -15.90
C ASP A 15 -32.89 11.60 -16.48
N LEU A 16 -31.92 12.01 -15.63
CA LEU A 16 -30.58 12.50 -16.02
C LEU A 16 -29.66 11.38 -16.55
N ALA A 17 -30.00 10.11 -16.32
CA ALA A 17 -29.17 8.96 -16.66
C ALA A 17 -29.20 8.56 -18.15
N LYS A 18 -30.03 9.20 -18.98
CA LYS A 18 -30.15 8.96 -20.43
C LYS A 18 -29.49 10.06 -21.27
N VAL A 19 -29.56 10.02 -22.58
CA VAL A 19 -29.21 11.20 -23.40
C VAL A 19 -30.38 12.18 -23.37
N CYS A 20 -30.12 13.48 -23.32
CA CYS A 20 -31.18 14.48 -23.37
C CYS A 20 -31.88 14.43 -24.74
N PRO A 21 -33.21 14.23 -24.81
CA PRO A 21 -33.92 14.13 -26.09
C PRO A 21 -34.02 15.47 -26.84
N ALA A 22 -33.82 16.61 -26.15
CA ALA A 22 -33.95 17.94 -26.74
C ALA A 22 -32.64 18.48 -27.34
N CYS A 23 -31.50 18.24 -26.67
CA CYS A 23 -30.19 18.80 -27.07
C CYS A 23 -29.11 17.75 -27.33
N GLY A 24 -29.35 16.47 -27.04
CA GLY A 24 -28.35 15.42 -27.20
C GLY A 24 -27.23 15.43 -26.15
N ALA A 25 -27.37 16.22 -25.06
CA ALA A 25 -26.40 16.22 -23.97
C ALA A 25 -26.17 14.79 -23.43
N PRO A 26 -24.91 14.36 -23.25
CA PRO A 26 -24.59 13.03 -22.77
C PRO A 26 -25.19 12.80 -21.37
N PRO A 27 -25.51 11.55 -21.01
CA PRO A 27 -25.96 11.23 -19.66
C PRO A 27 -24.93 11.73 -18.66
N GLU A 28 -25.39 12.43 -17.63
CA GLU A 28 -24.51 12.83 -16.55
C GLU A 28 -24.08 11.55 -15.85
N PRO A 29 -22.77 11.25 -15.76
CA PRO A 29 -22.31 10.04 -15.12
C PRO A 29 -22.77 10.13 -13.68
N GLU A 30 -23.66 9.22 -13.29
CA GLU A 30 -24.18 9.06 -11.93
C GLU A 30 -23.01 9.18 -10.98
N HIS A 31 -22.85 10.37 -10.38
CA HIS A 31 -21.88 10.56 -9.32
C HIS A 31 -22.44 9.76 -8.16
N ARG A 32 -22.01 8.49 -8.06
CA ARG A 32 -22.03 7.71 -6.82
C ARG A 32 -21.14 8.41 -5.80
N SER A 33 -21.63 9.54 -5.34
CA SER A 33 -21.19 10.26 -4.16
C SER A 33 -21.57 9.40 -2.97
N GLY A 34 -20.78 8.36 -2.69
CA GLY A 34 -21.07 7.46 -1.58
C GLY A 34 -20.42 6.08 -1.62
N GLU A 35 -19.74 5.68 -2.69
CA GLU A 35 -18.93 4.47 -2.64
C GLU A 35 -17.51 4.88 -2.22
N PRO A 36 -17.08 4.64 -0.96
CA PRO A 36 -15.65 4.73 -0.66
C PRO A 36 -14.98 3.81 -1.66
N ALA A 37 -13.99 4.31 -2.39
CA ALA A 37 -13.18 3.54 -3.32
C ALA A 37 -13.00 2.13 -2.74
N GLY A 38 -13.71 1.16 -3.32
CA GLY A 38 -13.82 -0.18 -2.72
C GLY A 38 -12.41 -0.70 -2.43
N PRO A 39 -12.18 -1.37 -1.29
CA PRO A 39 -10.86 -1.81 -0.91
C PRO A 39 -10.24 -2.53 -2.11
N VAL A 40 -9.16 -1.97 -2.64
CA VAL A 40 -8.39 -2.57 -3.73
C VAL A 40 -8.15 -4.01 -3.32
N ARG A 41 -8.73 -4.94 -4.09
CA ARG A 41 -8.83 -6.36 -3.73
C ARG A 41 -7.46 -6.86 -3.25
N GLY A 42 -7.42 -7.33 -2.00
CA GLY A 42 -6.21 -7.83 -1.33
C GLY A 42 -5.45 -8.91 -2.12
N THR A 43 -6.10 -9.53 -3.11
CA THR A 43 -5.51 -10.50 -4.03
C THR A 43 -4.51 -9.91 -5.05
N ASP A 44 -4.49 -8.59 -5.29
CA ASP A 44 -3.40 -7.90 -6.03
C ASP A 44 -2.33 -7.32 -5.07
N LEU A 45 -2.52 -7.55 -3.76
CA LEU A 45 -1.67 -7.20 -2.62
C LEU A 45 -0.77 -8.38 -2.18
N GLU A 46 -0.89 -9.53 -2.86
CA GLU A 46 -0.43 -10.84 -2.40
C GLU A 46 0.92 -11.29 -2.99
N PRO A 47 2.01 -10.52 -2.78
CA PRO A 47 3.34 -11.15 -2.65
C PRO A 47 4.06 -10.80 -1.34
N TYR A 48 3.38 -10.19 -0.35
CA TYR A 48 4.01 -9.80 0.92
C TYR A 48 3.64 -10.68 2.11
N ILE A 49 2.66 -11.57 1.98
CA ILE A 49 2.25 -12.49 3.05
C ILE A 49 3.37 -13.49 3.37
N THR A 50 4.05 -14.02 2.36
CA THR A 50 5.23 -14.89 2.52
C THR A 50 6.37 -14.18 3.25
N LEU A 51 6.63 -12.91 2.91
CA LEU A 51 7.66 -12.10 3.56
C LEU A 51 7.32 -11.82 5.04
N ARG A 52 6.02 -11.63 5.35
CA ARG A 52 5.54 -11.48 6.72
C ARG A 52 5.73 -12.75 7.56
N TYR A 53 5.55 -13.92 6.96
CA TYR A 53 5.83 -15.20 7.62
C TYR A 53 7.33 -15.37 7.91
N ILE A 54 8.19 -15.02 6.96
CA ILE A 54 9.65 -15.05 7.14
C ILE A 54 10.07 -14.12 8.29
N ALA A 55 9.54 -12.90 8.35
CA ALA A 55 9.80 -11.95 9.45
C ALA A 55 9.39 -12.51 10.83
N ARG A 56 8.23 -13.18 10.90
CA ARG A 56 7.78 -13.85 12.13
C ARG A 56 8.69 -15.02 12.50
N LEU A 57 9.17 -15.78 11.53
CA LEU A 57 10.09 -16.90 11.75
C LEU A 57 11.42 -16.42 12.34
N PHE A 58 11.97 -15.32 11.84
CA PHE A 58 13.17 -14.69 12.42
C PHE A 58 12.96 -14.27 13.89
N LYS A 59 11.80 -13.71 14.24
CA LYS A 59 11.44 -13.39 15.64
C LYS A 59 11.36 -14.65 16.51
N VAL A 60 10.76 -15.74 16.01
CA VAL A 60 10.71 -17.01 16.74
C VAL A 60 12.11 -17.57 17.00
N LEU A 61 12.99 -17.57 15.99
CA LEU A 61 14.37 -18.01 16.15
C LEU A 61 15.16 -17.14 17.13
N ALA A 62 14.96 -15.81 17.11
CA ALA A 62 15.56 -14.90 18.08
C ALA A 62 15.16 -15.25 19.52
N VAL A 63 13.86 -15.47 19.76
CA VAL A 63 13.34 -15.87 21.06
C VAL A 63 13.89 -17.23 21.49
N LEU A 64 13.92 -18.22 20.59
CA LEU A 64 14.50 -19.54 20.88
C LEU A 64 15.98 -19.45 21.25
N THR A 65 16.74 -18.60 20.55
CA THR A 65 18.17 -18.36 20.84
C THR A 65 18.34 -17.72 22.23
N LEU A 66 17.46 -16.79 22.59
CA LEU A 66 17.46 -16.16 23.92
C LEU A 66 17.09 -17.15 25.02
N VAL A 67 16.15 -18.06 24.77
CA VAL A 67 15.83 -19.15 25.71
C VAL A 67 17.02 -20.09 25.90
N MET A 68 17.70 -20.45 24.81
CA MET A 68 18.94 -21.26 24.87
C MET A 68 20.04 -20.56 25.66
N LEU A 69 20.26 -19.25 25.43
CA LEU A 69 21.19 -18.43 26.20
C LEU A 69 20.89 -18.50 27.71
N VAL A 70 19.63 -18.33 28.11
CA VAL A 70 19.25 -18.41 29.52
C VAL A 70 19.54 -19.79 30.09
N GLY A 71 19.26 -20.85 29.32
CA GLY A 71 19.61 -22.22 29.69
C GLY A 71 21.10 -22.38 29.95
N GLU A 72 21.95 -21.91 29.04
CA GLU A 72 23.39 -21.96 29.18
C GLU A 72 23.90 -21.17 30.39
N VAL A 73 23.34 -19.99 30.65
CA VAL A 73 23.65 -19.19 31.84
C VAL A 73 23.32 -19.95 33.13
N VAL A 74 22.12 -20.53 33.21
CA VAL A 74 21.68 -21.29 34.40
C VAL A 74 22.55 -22.53 34.60
N THR A 75 22.80 -23.29 33.54
CA THR A 75 23.59 -24.54 33.62
C THR A 75 25.05 -24.25 33.96
N GLY A 76 25.64 -23.19 33.39
CA GLY A 76 26.99 -22.72 33.69
C GLY A 76 27.15 -22.26 35.14
N LEU A 77 26.14 -21.61 35.71
CA LEU A 77 26.13 -21.23 37.13
C LEU A 77 26.02 -22.45 38.07
N LEU A 78 25.28 -23.49 37.66
CA LEU A 78 25.03 -24.66 38.50
C LEU A 78 26.22 -25.65 38.54
N ILE A 79 27.02 -25.74 37.47
CA ILE A 79 28.03 -26.79 37.31
C ILE A 79 29.46 -26.31 37.60
N ASP A 80 29.91 -25.15 37.08
CA ASP A 80 31.32 -24.69 37.21
C ASP A 80 31.44 -23.16 37.19
N SER A 81 31.19 -22.52 38.34
CA SER A 81 30.99 -21.07 38.43
C SER A 81 32.22 -20.20 38.16
N THR A 82 33.44 -20.70 38.33
CA THR A 82 34.68 -19.88 38.25
C THR A 82 35.43 -20.07 36.93
N ALA A 83 35.45 -21.29 36.37
CA ALA A 83 36.07 -21.57 35.08
C ALA A 83 35.17 -21.19 33.90
N ALA A 84 33.85 -21.35 34.04
CA ALA A 84 32.91 -21.05 32.97
C ALA A 84 32.68 -19.54 32.77
N LEU A 85 32.95 -18.69 33.77
CA LEU A 85 32.51 -17.29 33.77
C LEU A 85 33.04 -16.49 32.57
N VAL A 86 34.33 -16.65 32.24
CA VAL A 86 34.94 -15.92 31.11
C VAL A 86 34.39 -16.42 29.77
N THR A 87 34.19 -17.73 29.64
CA THR A 87 33.62 -18.36 28.44
C THR A 87 32.15 -17.99 28.24
N LEU A 88 31.35 -18.04 29.31
CA LEU A 88 29.93 -17.67 29.32
C LEU A 88 29.71 -16.22 28.90
N ILE A 89 30.59 -15.31 29.33
CA ILE A 89 30.52 -13.89 28.92
C ILE A 89 30.81 -13.74 27.43
N GLY A 90 31.84 -14.43 26.92
CA GLY A 90 32.22 -14.40 25.50
C GLY A 90 31.16 -15.01 24.58
N GLU A 91 30.73 -16.23 24.88
CA GLU A 91 29.73 -16.96 24.09
C GLU A 91 28.33 -16.34 24.26
N GLY A 92 27.97 -15.96 25.49
CA GLY A 92 26.71 -15.32 25.80
C GLY A 92 26.55 -13.96 25.13
N ALA A 93 27.60 -13.13 25.09
CA ALA A 93 27.58 -11.87 24.33
C ALA A 93 27.37 -12.12 22.84
N GLY A 94 28.02 -13.14 22.27
CA GLY A 94 27.84 -13.52 20.87
C GLY A 94 26.41 -13.98 20.56
N LEU A 95 25.81 -14.79 21.44
CA LEU A 95 24.42 -15.23 21.34
C LEU A 95 23.44 -14.06 21.47
N LEU A 96 23.69 -13.12 22.38
CA LEU A 96 22.90 -11.90 22.53
C LEU A 96 22.93 -11.05 21.25
N VAL A 97 24.10 -10.84 20.66
CA VAL A 97 24.24 -10.08 19.41
C VAL A 97 23.50 -10.77 18.26
N ARG A 98 23.66 -12.09 18.12
CA ARG A 98 22.93 -12.86 17.08
C ARG A 98 21.41 -12.81 17.30
N ALA A 99 20.94 -12.95 18.54
CA ALA A 99 19.53 -12.85 18.87
C ALA A 99 18.98 -11.45 18.55
N GLY A 100 19.71 -10.39 18.91
CA GLY A 100 19.37 -9.01 18.57
C GLY A 100 19.33 -8.77 17.07
N LEU A 101 20.28 -9.32 16.32
CA LEU A 101 20.33 -9.23 14.86
C LEU A 101 19.13 -9.94 14.21
N LEU A 102 18.76 -11.13 14.68
CA LEU A 102 17.58 -11.86 14.22
C LEU A 102 16.28 -11.09 14.53
N TRP A 103 16.20 -10.46 15.71
CA TRP A 103 15.06 -9.63 16.09
C TRP A 103 14.94 -8.39 15.20
N ALA A 104 16.04 -7.65 15.04
CA ALA A 104 16.11 -6.45 14.21
C ALA A 104 15.83 -6.78 12.73
N GLY A 105 16.32 -7.91 12.23
CA GLY A 105 16.02 -8.38 10.87
C GLY A 105 14.53 -8.66 10.66
N GLY A 106 13.86 -9.26 11.65
CA GLY A 106 12.41 -9.45 11.63
C GLY A 106 11.65 -8.13 11.61
N ASP A 107 12.09 -7.12 12.37
CA ASP A 107 11.47 -5.80 12.42
C ASP A 107 11.69 -4.99 11.13
N LEU A 108 12.92 -5.01 10.61
CA LEU A 108 13.29 -4.38 9.34
C LEU A 108 12.45 -4.90 8.18
N THR A 109 12.17 -6.20 8.15
CA THR A 109 11.36 -6.82 7.08
C THR A 109 9.93 -6.28 7.10
N LEU A 110 9.34 -6.04 8.28
CA LEU A 110 8.02 -5.43 8.40
C LEU A 110 8.03 -3.98 7.88
N LEU A 111 9.05 -3.20 8.23
CA LEU A 111 9.20 -1.84 7.73
C LEU A 111 9.34 -1.77 6.20
N ILE A 112 10.05 -2.73 5.59
CA ILE A 112 10.18 -2.83 4.13
C ILE A 112 8.83 -3.12 3.45
N ILE A 113 7.97 -3.93 4.08
CA ILE A 113 6.63 -4.22 3.56
C ILE A 113 5.79 -2.93 3.54
N ASP A 114 5.80 -2.17 4.63
CA ASP A 114 5.06 -0.92 4.74
C ASP A 114 5.58 0.13 3.74
N ALA A 115 6.90 0.24 3.59
CA ALA A 115 7.52 1.10 2.59
C ALA A 115 7.12 0.72 1.14
N GLY A 116 6.93 -0.56 0.86
CA GLY A 116 6.48 -1.04 -0.45
C GLY A 116 5.09 -0.53 -0.84
N HIS A 117 4.18 -0.41 0.13
CA HIS A 117 2.85 0.15 -0.07
C HIS A 117 2.92 1.64 -0.43
N ASP A 118 3.70 2.42 0.32
CA ASP A 118 3.84 3.86 0.11
C ASP A 118 4.44 4.19 -1.26
N LEU A 119 5.42 3.39 -1.71
CA LEU A 119 6.01 3.55 -3.05
C LEU A 119 5.01 3.30 -4.18
N ARG A 120 4.05 2.38 -4.01
CA ARG A 120 2.98 2.14 -5.00
C ARG A 120 2.02 3.33 -5.04
N VAL A 121 1.65 3.87 -3.89
CA VAL A 121 0.78 5.06 -3.78
C VAL A 121 1.44 6.27 -4.45
N VAL A 122 2.72 6.51 -4.18
CA VAL A 122 3.50 7.59 -4.82
C VAL A 122 3.50 7.43 -6.34
N ARG A 123 3.68 6.22 -6.87
CA ARG A 123 3.69 5.97 -8.31
C ARG A 123 2.34 6.30 -8.98
N ILE A 124 1.22 5.98 -8.32
CA ILE A 124 -0.13 6.32 -8.80
C ILE A 124 -0.36 7.83 -8.79
N LEU A 125 0.00 8.50 -7.69
CA LEU A 125 -0.11 9.96 -7.56
C LEU A 125 0.73 10.69 -8.61
N LEU A 126 1.97 10.25 -8.81
CA LEU A 126 2.86 10.84 -9.79
C LEU A 126 2.35 10.65 -11.23
N GLY A 127 1.78 9.48 -11.53
CA GLY A 127 1.09 9.23 -12.80
C GLY A 127 -0.08 10.19 -13.02
N ARG A 128 -0.90 10.42 -11.98
CA ARG A 128 -2.04 11.34 -12.05
C ARG A 128 -1.58 12.79 -12.26
N ILE A 129 -0.56 13.25 -11.54
CA ILE A 129 0.04 14.59 -11.72
C ILE A 129 0.57 14.75 -13.15
N ASN A 130 1.28 13.75 -13.68
CA ASN A 130 1.81 13.78 -15.04
C ASN A 130 0.69 13.93 -16.08
N THR A 131 -0.40 13.15 -15.94
CA THR A 131 -1.55 13.26 -16.86
C THR A 131 -2.24 14.63 -16.80
N GLN A 132 -2.38 15.22 -15.61
CA GLN A 132 -2.94 16.57 -15.45
C GLN A 132 -2.04 17.64 -16.05
N LEU A 133 -0.71 17.51 -15.91
CA LEU A 133 0.23 18.42 -16.54
C LEU A 133 0.09 18.38 -18.07
N HIS A 134 0.02 17.19 -18.67
CA HIS A 134 -0.17 17.05 -20.11
C HIS A 134 -1.53 17.58 -20.58
N ALA A 135 -2.61 17.34 -19.84
CA ALA A 135 -3.93 17.89 -20.15
C ALA A 135 -3.97 19.43 -20.06
N ASN A 136 -3.33 20.00 -19.03
CA ASN A 136 -3.19 21.46 -18.88
C ASN A 136 -2.31 22.05 -19.99
N SER A 137 -1.22 21.36 -20.37
CA SER A 137 -0.33 21.78 -21.47
C SER A 137 -1.06 21.74 -22.82
N ALA A 138 -1.88 20.72 -23.08
CA ALA A 138 -2.70 20.62 -24.29
C ALA A 138 -3.80 21.70 -24.35
N SER A 139 -4.40 22.03 -23.21
CA SER A 139 -5.37 23.12 -23.10
C SER A 139 -4.71 24.49 -23.29
N ALA A 140 -3.51 24.69 -22.72
CA ALA A 140 -2.72 25.91 -22.90
C ALA A 140 -2.18 26.07 -24.33
N ALA A 141 -1.92 24.96 -25.03
CA ALA A 141 -1.53 24.94 -26.44
C ALA A 141 -2.69 25.21 -27.42
N GLY A 142 -3.94 25.36 -26.93
CA GLY A 142 -5.08 25.73 -27.78
C GLY A 142 -5.33 24.76 -28.94
N VAL A 143 -5.06 23.46 -28.75
CA VAL A 143 -5.27 22.46 -29.79
C VAL A 143 -6.78 22.21 -29.95
N SER A 144 -7.38 22.93 -30.89
CA SER A 144 -8.76 22.68 -31.34
C SER A 144 -8.84 21.29 -31.95
N ARG A 145 -9.73 20.45 -31.40
CA ARG A 145 -10.05 19.13 -31.91
C ARG A 145 -10.55 19.27 -33.36
N PRO A 146 -9.99 18.56 -34.35
CA PRO A 146 -10.49 18.64 -35.72
C PRO A 146 -11.94 18.16 -35.78
N GLU A 147 -12.80 18.97 -36.38
CA GLU A 147 -14.23 18.69 -36.59
C GLU A 147 -14.39 17.40 -37.42
N PRO A 148 -15.20 16.42 -36.97
CA PRO A 148 -15.43 15.21 -37.75
C PRO A 148 -16.14 15.55 -39.08
N PRO A 149 -15.80 14.85 -40.19
CA PRO A 149 -16.38 15.13 -41.49
C PRO A 149 -17.89 14.91 -41.46
N ARG A 150 -18.65 15.92 -41.89
CA ARG A 150 -20.10 15.85 -42.03
C ARG A 150 -20.45 14.82 -43.12
N PRO A 151 -21.34 13.86 -42.84
CA PRO A 151 -21.87 13.00 -43.89
C PRO A 151 -22.73 13.85 -44.86
N VAL A 152 -22.45 13.68 -46.15
CA VAL A 152 -23.17 14.28 -47.30
C VAL A 152 -24.51 13.62 -47.54
#